data_AF-A0A6G8CK18-F1
#
_entry.id   AF-A0A6G8CK18-F1
#
_cell.length_a   1.000
_cell.length_b   1.000
_cell.length_c   1.000
_cell.angle_alpha   90.00
_cell.angle_beta   90.00
_cell.angle_gamma   90.00
#
_symmetry.space_group_name_H-M   'P 1'
#
loop_
_entity.id
_entity.type
_entity.pdbx_description
1 polymer ?
#
loop_
_entity_poly.entity_id
_entity_poly.type
_entity_poly.pdbx_seq_one_letter_code
_entity_poly.pdbx_strand_id
1 'polypeptide(L)'
;MDNDAAPVHLKRASRKLKTLLGLDYSIASVTRIQQWLDRQRSLRSQAGREIYVHALDGDTLMLLSFYLAEWIGRSVGSPPVWSMRTLKPGSQVCIVNFPEYSATSLGVVKLPGIVAHAWTTEGANLAASLEQLIDLRVLGSPTQSLKPLRADRDTVFHERADALEPVVRSAMWSARPPTLEHGDPLSGYFAEQRELFERGHFTCGGVIQAHADLHKPEYVGLRIAEVVYDPANLLRYDDVQALAKALRCWSETVDEVDLSPPTQALRTHLRSCTSRMLSEDVSSRLFGYPLKICSIWVDQEHLPDGMLSYQGVPLVIAPDVSRHAKLLPHQAWSEEFREAWLSEGQARWGKRHAIAKMMVEAREQSRQIAERMFMVEMGHLSVAHEDAAASLRHRARLPWRFVAIFIGVMSLALLARWLISSS
;
A
#
# COMPACT_ATOMS: atom_id res chain seq x y z
N MET A 1 -1.00 25.64 5.66
CA MET A 1 -2.40 25.16 5.53
C MET A 1 -2.33 23.82 4.84
N ASP A 2 -2.63 22.77 5.60
CA ASP A 2 -2.43 21.38 5.22
C ASP A 2 -3.33 20.97 4.06
N ASN A 3 -2.69 20.68 2.92
CA ASN A 3 -3.33 20.35 1.64
C ASN A 3 -3.71 18.86 1.51
N ASP A 4 -3.59 18.09 2.60
CA ASP A 4 -3.64 16.63 2.56
C ASP A 4 -5.06 16.03 2.65
N ALA A 5 -6.06 16.82 3.02
CA ALA A 5 -7.47 16.41 3.07
C ALA A 5 -8.19 16.56 1.71
N ALA A 6 -7.71 17.46 0.83
CA ALA A 6 -8.31 17.75 -0.46
C ALA A 6 -8.37 16.54 -1.43
N PRO A 7 -7.34 15.68 -1.56
CA PRO A 7 -7.34 14.59 -2.54
C PRO A 7 -8.41 13.51 -2.27
N VAL A 8 -8.80 13.31 -1.01
CA VAL A 8 -9.78 12.26 -0.61
C VAL A 8 -11.21 12.71 -0.93
N HIS A 9 -11.54 13.97 -0.65
CA HIS A 9 -12.81 14.60 -1.00
C HIS A 9 -13.00 14.66 -2.51
N LEU A 10 -11.96 15.10 -3.23
CA LEU A 10 -11.86 15.02 -4.68
C LEU A 10 -12.19 13.59 -5.14
N LYS A 11 -11.43 12.59 -4.73
CA LYS A 11 -11.62 11.19 -5.18
C LYS A 11 -13.03 10.64 -4.95
N ARG A 12 -13.72 10.96 -3.84
CA ARG A 12 -15.14 10.58 -3.61
C ARG A 12 -16.10 11.24 -4.59
N ALA A 13 -15.92 12.52 -4.86
CA ALA A 13 -16.72 13.24 -5.83
C ALA A 13 -16.47 12.73 -7.27
N SER A 14 -15.26 12.25 -7.62
CA SER A 14 -15.00 11.60 -8.93
C SER A 14 -15.81 10.34 -9.12
N ARG A 15 -15.96 9.50 -8.07
CA ARG A 15 -16.80 8.28 -8.16
C ARG A 15 -18.25 8.61 -8.41
N LYS A 16 -18.76 9.63 -7.69
CA LYS A 16 -20.13 10.11 -7.85
C LYS A 16 -20.32 10.62 -9.27
N LEU A 17 -19.37 11.38 -9.80
CA LEU A 17 -19.39 11.86 -11.18
C LEU A 17 -19.32 10.72 -12.21
N LYS A 18 -18.38 9.78 -12.06
CA LYS A 18 -18.23 8.62 -12.96
C LYS A 18 -19.50 7.78 -13.00
N THR A 19 -20.11 7.53 -11.85
CA THR A 19 -21.35 6.73 -11.75
C THR A 19 -22.55 7.49 -12.30
N LEU A 20 -22.69 8.78 -11.97
CA LEU A 20 -23.76 9.63 -12.47
C LEU A 20 -23.70 9.82 -14.00
N LEU A 21 -22.49 9.86 -14.57
CA LEU A 21 -22.25 10.13 -15.98
C LEU A 21 -21.91 8.88 -16.80
N GLY A 22 -21.82 7.71 -16.17
CA GLY A 22 -21.47 6.44 -16.82
C GLY A 22 -20.08 6.40 -17.45
N LEU A 23 -19.12 7.18 -16.96
CA LEU A 23 -17.83 7.40 -17.63
C LEU A 23 -16.98 6.11 -17.72
N ASP A 24 -16.52 5.77 -18.92
CA ASP A 24 -15.85 4.50 -19.28
C ASP A 24 -14.55 4.68 -20.10
N TYR A 25 -14.10 5.92 -20.25
CA TYR A 25 -12.92 6.33 -21.01
C TYR A 25 -13.08 6.18 -22.54
N SER A 26 -14.30 5.97 -23.03
CA SER A 26 -14.63 6.15 -24.45
C SER A 26 -14.73 7.63 -24.83
N ILE A 27 -14.71 7.92 -26.13
CA ILE A 27 -15.04 9.25 -26.68
C ILE A 27 -16.43 9.72 -26.21
N ALA A 28 -17.38 8.79 -26.05
CA ALA A 28 -18.73 9.09 -25.55
C ALA A 28 -18.72 9.58 -24.10
N SER A 29 -17.68 9.29 -23.31
CA SER A 29 -17.52 9.88 -21.98
C SER A 29 -17.24 11.38 -22.03
N VAL A 30 -16.48 11.86 -23.02
CA VAL A 30 -16.26 13.31 -23.21
C VAL A 30 -17.58 14.00 -23.57
N THR A 31 -18.39 13.39 -24.44
CA THR A 31 -19.72 13.89 -24.78
C THR A 31 -20.64 13.95 -23.56
N ARG A 32 -20.63 12.92 -22.70
CA ARG A 32 -21.43 12.89 -21.47
C ARG A 32 -20.98 13.94 -20.45
N ILE A 33 -19.68 14.20 -20.35
CA ILE A 33 -19.15 15.31 -19.54
C ILE A 33 -19.66 16.65 -20.10
N GLN A 34 -19.59 16.86 -21.41
CA GLN A 34 -20.10 18.09 -22.05
C GLN A 34 -21.59 18.30 -21.75
N GLN A 35 -22.43 17.29 -22.02
CA GLN A 35 -23.87 17.36 -21.75
C GLN A 35 -24.18 17.66 -20.28
N TRP A 36 -23.37 17.10 -19.37
CA TRP A 36 -23.51 17.40 -17.96
C TRP A 36 -23.14 18.84 -17.62
N LEU A 37 -22.04 19.37 -18.18
CA LEU A 37 -21.66 20.77 -18.03
C LEU A 37 -22.76 21.70 -18.55
N ASP A 38 -23.32 21.41 -19.73
CA ASP A 38 -24.45 22.15 -20.32
C ASP A 38 -25.66 22.17 -19.38
N ARG A 39 -26.00 21.00 -18.81
CA ARG A 39 -27.10 20.88 -17.87
C ARG A 39 -26.84 21.67 -16.58
N GLN A 40 -25.63 21.62 -16.03
CA GLN A 40 -25.28 22.40 -14.83
C GLN A 40 -25.38 23.90 -15.08
N ARG A 41 -24.90 24.36 -16.25
CA ARG A 41 -25.07 25.76 -16.67
C ARG A 41 -26.52 26.18 -16.74
N SER A 42 -27.35 25.40 -17.45
CA SER A 42 -28.78 25.69 -17.59
C SER A 42 -29.47 25.77 -16.23
N LEU A 43 -29.20 24.82 -15.32
CA LEU A 43 -29.81 24.80 -13.98
C LEU A 43 -29.39 26.02 -13.15
N ARG A 44 -28.13 26.46 -13.25
CA ARG A 44 -27.62 27.62 -12.51
C ARG A 44 -28.18 28.94 -13.06
N SER A 45 -28.22 29.07 -14.39
CA SER A 45 -28.84 30.21 -15.05
C SER A 45 -30.31 30.35 -14.66
N GLN A 46 -31.06 29.25 -14.62
CA GLN A 46 -32.46 29.25 -14.18
C GLN A 46 -32.61 29.60 -12.69
N ALA A 47 -31.62 29.23 -11.87
CA ALA A 47 -31.60 29.57 -10.44
C ALA A 47 -31.07 30.99 -10.14
N GLY A 48 -30.73 31.78 -11.16
CA GLY A 48 -30.13 33.12 -11.00
C GLY A 48 -28.77 33.11 -10.29
N ARG A 49 -28.05 31.98 -10.33
CA ARG A 49 -26.75 31.81 -9.68
C ARG A 49 -25.61 32.03 -10.68
N GLU A 50 -24.46 32.44 -10.17
CA GLU A 50 -23.23 32.43 -10.97
C GLU A 50 -22.96 31.03 -11.54
N ILE A 51 -22.60 31.00 -12.83
CA ILE A 51 -22.36 29.76 -13.56
C ILE A 51 -21.20 28.97 -12.94
N TYR A 52 -20.21 29.66 -12.39
CA TYR A 52 -19.03 29.10 -11.75
C TYR A 52 -18.62 29.91 -10.52
N VAL A 53 -18.42 29.23 -9.40
CA VAL A 53 -17.90 29.80 -8.16
C VAL A 53 -16.66 29.01 -7.76
N HIS A 54 -15.48 29.62 -7.90
CA HIS A 54 -14.19 28.92 -7.75
C HIS A 54 -14.05 28.16 -6.42
N ALA A 55 -14.57 28.71 -5.32
CA ALA A 55 -14.51 28.09 -4.01
C ALA A 55 -15.41 26.85 -3.87
N LEU A 56 -16.49 26.75 -4.65
CA LEU A 56 -17.48 25.67 -4.56
C LEU A 56 -17.30 24.60 -5.66
N ASP A 57 -16.77 25.01 -6.81
CA ASP A 57 -16.69 24.16 -8.01
C ASP A 57 -15.28 23.65 -8.31
N GLY A 58 -14.26 24.17 -7.62
CA GLY A 58 -12.86 23.79 -7.82
C GLY A 58 -12.64 22.28 -7.72
N ASP A 59 -13.34 21.62 -6.80
CA ASP A 59 -13.23 20.18 -6.64
C ASP A 59 -13.74 19.41 -7.85
N THR A 60 -14.90 19.80 -8.38
CA THR A 60 -15.49 19.12 -9.53
C THR A 60 -14.66 19.33 -10.80
N LEU A 61 -14.10 20.53 -10.97
CA LEU A 61 -13.16 20.83 -12.05
C LEU A 61 -11.91 19.96 -12.00
N MET A 62 -11.31 19.83 -10.82
CA MET A 62 -10.11 19.00 -10.65
C MET A 62 -10.41 17.55 -11.00
N LEU A 63 -11.60 17.05 -10.69
CA LEU A 63 -11.98 15.66 -10.96
C LEU A 63 -12.21 15.36 -12.42
N LEU A 64 -12.92 16.26 -13.10
CA LEU A 64 -13.04 16.21 -14.55
C LEU A 64 -11.65 16.31 -15.21
N SER A 65 -10.75 17.13 -14.67
CA SER A 65 -9.38 17.23 -15.15
C SER A 65 -8.60 15.93 -14.97
N PHE A 66 -8.71 15.27 -13.81
CA PHE A 66 -8.11 13.96 -13.57
C PHE A 66 -8.61 12.90 -14.56
N TYR A 67 -9.92 12.88 -14.77
CA TYR A 67 -10.53 11.97 -15.72
C TYR A 67 -10.04 12.21 -17.15
N LEU A 68 -10.04 13.46 -17.60
CA LEU A 68 -9.58 13.82 -18.94
C LEU A 68 -8.09 13.55 -19.11
N ALA A 69 -7.24 13.81 -18.12
CA ALA A 69 -5.81 13.50 -18.22
C ALA A 69 -5.56 12.01 -18.43
N GLU A 70 -6.29 11.17 -17.72
CA GLU A 70 -6.22 9.72 -17.85
C GLU A 70 -6.73 9.26 -19.23
N TRP A 71 -7.83 9.87 -19.70
CA TRP A 71 -8.35 9.64 -21.06
C TRP A 71 -7.32 9.99 -22.14
N ILE A 72 -6.71 11.18 -22.04
CA ILE A 72 -5.64 11.63 -22.93
C ILE A 72 -4.48 10.64 -22.86
N GLY A 73 -4.04 10.32 -21.64
CA GLY A 73 -2.89 9.46 -21.41
C GLY A 73 -3.04 8.10 -22.07
N ARG A 74 -4.19 7.45 -21.88
CA ARG A 74 -4.54 6.18 -22.55
C ARG A 74 -4.46 6.28 -24.06
N SER A 75 -4.97 7.38 -24.60
CA SER A 75 -5.06 7.56 -26.04
C SER A 75 -3.69 7.83 -26.68
N VAL A 76 -2.78 8.48 -25.94
CA VAL A 76 -1.42 8.77 -26.41
C VAL A 76 -0.40 7.73 -25.95
N GLY A 77 -0.84 6.71 -25.22
CA GLY A 77 0.03 5.67 -24.65
C GLY A 77 1.03 6.17 -23.61
N SER A 78 0.81 7.35 -23.03
CA SER A 78 1.69 7.96 -22.01
C SER A 78 0.87 8.28 -20.76
N PRO A 79 1.25 7.78 -19.58
CA PRO A 79 0.55 8.12 -18.34
C PRO A 79 0.65 9.62 -18.00
N PRO A 80 -0.41 10.23 -17.43
CA PRO A 80 -0.40 11.63 -17.05
C PRO A 80 0.49 11.87 -15.81
N VAL A 81 1.40 12.83 -15.90
CA VAL A 81 2.23 13.29 -14.79
C VAL A 81 1.78 14.67 -14.34
N TRP A 82 1.28 14.75 -13.12
CA TRP A 82 0.78 15.98 -12.51
C TRP A 82 1.91 16.76 -11.86
N SER A 83 1.92 18.08 -12.07
CA SER A 83 2.79 18.98 -11.32
C SER A 83 2.11 20.32 -11.06
N MET A 84 2.53 20.99 -10.00
CA MET A 84 2.09 22.34 -9.67
C MET A 84 3.16 23.32 -10.14
N ARG A 85 2.79 24.28 -10.97
CA ARG A 85 3.68 25.39 -11.35
C ARG A 85 3.19 26.70 -10.76
N THR A 86 4.09 27.38 -10.06
CA THR A 86 3.89 28.76 -9.64
C THR A 86 4.12 29.67 -10.84
N LEU A 87 3.08 30.35 -11.31
CA LEU A 87 3.21 31.32 -12.41
C LEU A 87 3.51 32.73 -11.88
N LYS A 88 2.94 33.06 -10.71
CA LYS A 88 3.14 34.32 -9.99
C LYS A 88 3.10 34.05 -8.48
N PRO A 89 3.70 34.90 -7.62
CA PRO A 89 3.53 34.80 -6.17
C PRO A 89 2.03 34.73 -5.81
N GLY A 90 1.62 33.68 -5.12
CA GLY A 90 0.22 33.43 -4.76
C GLY A 90 -0.65 32.75 -5.85
N SER A 91 -0.10 32.43 -7.03
CA SER A 91 -0.81 31.74 -8.12
C SER A 91 -0.11 30.44 -8.50
N GLN A 92 -0.73 29.32 -8.12
CA GLN A 92 -0.33 27.99 -8.55
C GLN A 92 -1.29 27.49 -9.63
N VAL A 93 -0.74 26.87 -10.67
CA VAL A 93 -1.50 26.22 -11.73
C VAL A 93 -1.13 24.75 -11.76
N CYS A 94 -2.16 23.91 -11.74
CA CYS A 94 -2.01 22.48 -11.93
C CYS A 94 -1.83 22.20 -13.42
N ILE A 95 -0.77 21.47 -13.74
CA ILE A 95 -0.40 21.11 -15.10
C ILE A 95 -0.22 19.61 -15.24
N VAL A 96 -0.52 19.10 -16.43
CA VAL A 96 -0.35 17.69 -16.78
C VAL A 96 0.65 17.57 -17.91
N ASN A 97 1.62 16.68 -17.74
CA ASN A 97 2.62 16.32 -18.73
C ASN A 97 2.46 14.87 -19.14
N PHE A 98 2.81 14.57 -20.39
CA PHE A 98 2.76 13.22 -20.97
C PHE A 98 4.18 12.86 -21.48
N PRO A 99 5.08 12.40 -20.60
CA PRO A 99 6.52 12.36 -20.85
C PRO A 99 6.94 11.36 -21.93
N GLU A 100 6.15 10.33 -22.19
CA GLU A 100 6.47 9.27 -23.16
C GLU A 100 5.94 9.59 -24.57
N TYR A 101 5.21 10.69 -24.72
CA TYR A 101 4.69 11.12 -26.02
C TYR A 101 5.74 11.97 -26.76
N SER A 102 6.35 11.38 -27.78
CA SER A 102 7.47 11.94 -28.55
C SER A 102 7.07 13.01 -29.58
N ALA A 103 5.78 13.12 -29.91
CA ALA A 103 5.27 14.26 -30.66
C ALA A 103 5.28 15.48 -29.73
N THR A 104 6.21 16.39 -29.98
CA THR A 104 6.53 17.63 -29.27
C THR A 104 5.35 18.59 -29.02
N SER A 105 4.13 18.26 -29.43
CA SER A 105 2.97 19.16 -29.45
C SER A 105 2.10 19.13 -28.19
N LEU A 106 2.02 18.00 -27.46
CA LEU A 106 1.05 17.89 -26.36
C LEU A 106 1.49 18.67 -25.11
N GLY A 107 2.80 18.78 -24.88
CA GLY A 107 3.40 19.68 -23.90
C GLY A 107 2.77 19.66 -22.51
N VAL A 108 2.78 20.83 -21.88
CA VAL A 108 2.19 21.11 -20.56
C VAL A 108 0.71 21.47 -20.76
N VAL A 109 -0.21 20.57 -20.40
CA VAL A 109 -1.66 20.80 -20.57
C VAL A 109 -2.28 21.40 -19.31
N LYS A 110 -3.00 22.51 -19.47
CA LYS A 110 -3.77 23.17 -18.40
C LYS A 110 -5.20 22.64 -18.34
N LEU A 111 -5.36 21.34 -18.08
CA LEU A 111 -6.67 20.67 -18.07
C LEU A 111 -7.72 21.36 -17.19
N PRO A 112 -7.42 21.83 -15.98
CA PRO A 112 -8.39 22.60 -15.19
C PRO A 112 -8.89 23.85 -15.88
N GLY A 113 -8.04 24.54 -16.64
CA GLY A 113 -8.44 25.72 -17.42
C GLY A 113 -9.37 25.38 -18.58
N ILE A 114 -9.15 24.24 -19.24
CA ILE A 114 -9.98 23.74 -20.34
C ILE A 114 -11.37 23.35 -19.83
N VAL A 115 -11.43 22.60 -18.72
CA VAL A 115 -12.71 22.24 -18.09
C VAL A 115 -13.43 23.49 -17.58
N ALA A 116 -12.71 24.43 -16.94
CA ALA A 116 -13.30 25.68 -16.47
C ALA A 116 -13.86 26.52 -17.62
N HIS A 117 -13.17 26.56 -18.76
CA HIS A 117 -13.66 27.25 -19.96
C HIS A 117 -14.93 26.58 -20.49
N ALA A 118 -14.93 25.25 -20.63
CA ALA A 118 -16.12 24.49 -21.05
C ALA A 118 -17.31 24.67 -20.09
N TRP A 119 -17.03 24.80 -18.79
CA TRP A 119 -18.04 25.05 -17.76
C TRP A 119 -18.61 26.47 -17.82
N THR A 120 -17.79 27.47 -18.09
CA THR A 120 -18.19 28.90 -17.95
C THR A 120 -18.73 29.51 -19.23
N THR A 121 -18.26 29.06 -20.40
CA THR A 121 -18.47 29.78 -21.67
C THR A 121 -19.54 29.12 -22.52
N GLU A 122 -20.72 29.74 -22.64
CA GLU A 122 -21.84 29.23 -23.44
C GLU A 122 -21.39 28.84 -24.87
N GLY A 123 -21.83 27.68 -25.35
CA GLY A 123 -21.40 27.13 -26.65
C GLY A 123 -19.99 26.54 -26.69
N ALA A 124 -19.20 26.61 -25.60
CA ALA A 124 -17.90 25.95 -25.55
C ALA A 124 -18.04 24.43 -25.69
N ASN A 125 -17.21 23.86 -26.56
CA ASN A 125 -17.17 22.44 -26.87
C ASN A 125 -15.88 21.83 -26.31
N LEU A 126 -16.02 21.03 -25.27
CA LEU A 126 -14.93 20.34 -24.60
C LEU A 126 -14.22 19.37 -25.54
N ALA A 127 -14.96 18.64 -26.38
CA ALA A 127 -14.37 17.73 -27.36
C ALA A 127 -13.51 18.52 -28.35
N ALA A 128 -14.03 19.63 -28.91
CA ALA A 128 -13.28 20.50 -29.81
C ALA A 128 -12.04 21.13 -29.14
N SER A 129 -12.14 21.47 -27.85
CA SER A 129 -10.99 22.00 -27.09
C SER A 129 -9.90 20.94 -26.89
N LEU A 130 -10.31 19.69 -26.68
CA LEU A 130 -9.39 18.55 -26.63
C LEU A 130 -8.83 18.21 -28.02
N GLU A 131 -9.62 18.39 -29.09
CA GLU A 131 -9.23 18.29 -30.52
C GLU A 131 -8.13 19.25 -30.92
N GLN A 132 -8.09 20.41 -30.30
CA GLN A 132 -7.05 21.40 -30.57
C GLN A 132 -5.75 21.12 -29.81
N LEU A 133 -5.84 20.44 -28.65
CA LEU A 133 -4.69 20.12 -27.81
C LEU A 133 -3.96 18.87 -28.26
N ILE A 134 -4.73 17.92 -28.78
CA ILE A 134 -4.27 16.62 -29.22
C ILE A 134 -4.75 16.59 -30.65
N ASP A 135 -3.86 16.38 -31.62
CA ASP A 135 -4.29 16.11 -32.99
C ASP A 135 -5.09 14.80 -32.97
N LEU A 136 -6.40 14.86 -32.62
CA LEU A 136 -7.22 13.71 -32.21
C LEU A 136 -7.37 12.70 -33.34
N ARG A 137 -6.94 13.05 -34.56
CA ARG A 137 -6.81 12.14 -35.69
C ARG A 137 -5.83 11.00 -35.42
N VAL A 138 -4.87 11.19 -34.51
CA VAL A 138 -3.87 10.18 -34.12
C VAL A 138 -4.37 9.28 -32.97
N LEU A 139 -5.46 9.64 -32.28
CA LEU A 139 -6.00 8.81 -31.21
C LEU A 139 -6.71 7.58 -31.78
N GLY A 140 -5.94 6.51 -31.97
CA GLY A 140 -6.49 5.16 -31.98
C GLY A 140 -7.30 4.93 -30.70
N SER A 141 -8.33 4.07 -30.79
CA SER A 141 -9.26 3.76 -29.71
C SER A 141 -8.56 3.75 -28.33
N PRO A 142 -9.05 4.51 -27.32
CA PRO A 142 -8.50 4.58 -25.96
C PRO A 142 -8.61 3.26 -25.17
N THR A 143 -8.92 2.16 -25.86
CA THR A 143 -8.93 0.80 -25.37
C THR A 143 -7.53 0.25 -25.13
N GLN A 144 -6.48 0.94 -25.58
CA GLN A 144 -5.10 0.55 -25.28
C GLN A 144 -4.83 0.72 -23.78
N SER A 145 -4.40 -0.36 -23.13
CA SER A 145 -3.86 -0.28 -21.78
C SER A 145 -2.58 0.55 -21.80
N LEU A 146 -2.44 1.47 -20.86
CA LEU A 146 -1.20 2.23 -20.67
C LEU A 146 -0.03 1.27 -20.44
N LYS A 147 1.14 1.61 -21.00
CA LYS A 147 2.38 0.91 -20.67
C LYS A 147 2.76 1.21 -19.21
N PRO A 148 3.35 0.24 -18.48
CA PRO A 148 3.90 0.46 -17.15
C PRO A 148 4.82 1.68 -17.14
N LEU A 149 4.67 2.57 -16.17
CA LEU A 149 5.50 3.78 -16.03
C LEU A 149 7.01 3.47 -15.97
N ARG A 150 7.37 2.23 -15.62
CA ARG A 150 8.76 1.75 -15.45
C ARG A 150 8.87 0.24 -15.71
N ALA A 151 8.93 -0.14 -16.98
CA ALA A 151 9.09 -1.54 -17.41
C ALA A 151 10.47 -2.16 -17.05
N ASP A 152 11.45 -1.34 -16.68
CA ASP A 152 12.83 -1.74 -16.34
C ASP A 152 13.00 -2.22 -14.89
N ARG A 153 12.05 -1.91 -14.00
CA ARG A 153 12.17 -2.20 -12.56
C ARG A 153 12.26 -3.69 -12.25
N ASP A 154 11.55 -4.52 -13.00
CA ASP A 154 11.52 -5.96 -12.76
C ASP A 154 12.87 -6.61 -13.09
N THR A 155 13.49 -6.19 -14.20
CA THR A 155 14.83 -6.64 -14.58
C THR A 155 15.87 -6.22 -13.55
N VAL A 156 15.84 -4.96 -13.13
CA VAL A 156 16.77 -4.42 -12.11
C VAL A 156 16.59 -5.13 -10.76
N PHE A 157 15.38 -5.53 -10.41
CA PHE A 157 15.12 -6.29 -9.18
C PHE A 157 15.76 -7.69 -9.25
N HIS A 158 15.46 -8.46 -10.29
CA HIS A 158 15.98 -9.83 -10.43
C HIS A 158 17.52 -9.83 -10.48
N GLU A 159 18.13 -8.90 -11.22
CA GLU A 159 19.58 -8.73 -11.26
C GLU A 159 20.17 -8.45 -9.88
N ARG A 160 19.55 -7.56 -9.09
CA ARG A 160 20.00 -7.24 -7.72
C ARG A 160 19.83 -8.42 -6.78
N ALA A 161 18.71 -9.13 -6.86
CA ALA A 161 18.44 -10.29 -6.01
C ALA A 161 19.42 -11.44 -6.32
N ASP A 162 19.70 -11.68 -7.60
CA ASP A 162 20.63 -12.71 -8.06
C ASP A 162 22.09 -12.37 -7.75
N ALA A 163 22.43 -11.08 -7.65
CA ALA A 163 23.75 -10.62 -7.22
C ALA A 163 24.00 -10.75 -5.70
N LEU A 164 22.97 -11.05 -4.90
CA LEU A 164 23.15 -11.24 -3.45
C LEU A 164 23.88 -12.55 -3.14
N GLU A 165 24.80 -12.47 -2.18
CA GLU A 165 25.47 -13.63 -1.58
C GLU A 165 24.45 -14.68 -1.09
N PRO A 166 24.73 -15.99 -1.21
CA PRO A 166 23.77 -17.05 -0.84
C PRO A 166 23.26 -16.96 0.59
N VAL A 167 24.13 -16.58 1.54
CA VAL A 167 23.77 -16.38 2.95
C VAL A 167 22.76 -15.24 3.10
N VAL A 168 22.98 -14.13 2.40
CA VAL A 168 22.06 -12.98 2.40
C VAL A 168 20.74 -13.34 1.74
N ARG A 169 20.78 -14.11 0.66
CA ARG A 169 19.58 -14.63 -0.02
C ARG A 169 18.75 -15.54 0.88
N SER A 170 19.39 -16.36 1.70
CA SER A 170 18.69 -17.21 2.67
C SER A 170 17.99 -16.42 3.79
N ALA A 171 18.49 -15.22 4.11
CA ALA A 171 17.86 -14.32 5.09
C ALA A 171 16.65 -13.55 4.52
N MET A 172 16.31 -13.72 3.24
CA MET A 172 15.13 -13.11 2.62
C MET A 172 13.84 -13.89 2.91
N TRP A 173 13.94 -15.05 3.57
CA TRP A 173 12.82 -15.92 3.90
C TRP A 173 12.36 -15.67 5.33
N SER A 174 11.13 -15.20 5.49
CA SER A 174 10.54 -15.03 6.81
C SER A 174 10.19 -16.39 7.40
N ALA A 175 10.50 -16.60 8.67
CA ALA A 175 10.10 -17.81 9.38
C ALA A 175 8.62 -17.75 9.76
N ARG A 176 7.92 -18.89 9.64
CA ARG A 176 6.53 -19.00 10.10
C ARG A 176 6.48 -18.90 11.62
N PRO A 177 5.73 -17.94 12.20
CA PRO A 177 5.61 -17.84 13.64
C PRO A 177 4.83 -19.03 14.21
N PRO A 178 5.25 -19.60 15.36
CA PRO A 178 4.59 -20.75 15.96
C PRO A 178 3.18 -20.43 16.47
N THR A 179 2.89 -19.14 16.72
CA THR A 179 1.59 -18.65 17.17
C THR A 179 0.57 -18.49 16.05
N LEU A 180 0.94 -18.77 14.79
CA LEU A 180 0.02 -18.65 13.66
C LEU A 180 -1.01 -19.78 13.67
N GLU A 181 -2.28 -19.41 13.81
CA GLU A 181 -3.39 -20.35 13.83
C GLU A 181 -3.45 -21.23 12.56
N HIS A 182 -3.90 -22.46 12.75
CA HIS A 182 -4.12 -23.37 11.64
C HIS A 182 -5.32 -22.89 10.83
N GLY A 183 -5.12 -22.60 9.54
CA GLY A 183 -6.16 -22.07 8.65
C GLY A 183 -6.20 -20.55 8.50
N ASP A 184 -5.29 -19.78 9.12
CA ASP A 184 -5.15 -18.34 8.77
C ASP A 184 -4.82 -18.24 7.26
N PRO A 185 -5.58 -17.45 6.47
CA PRO A 185 -5.33 -17.27 5.04
C PRO A 185 -3.89 -16.85 4.71
N LEU A 186 -3.23 -16.10 5.61
CA LEU A 186 -1.83 -15.69 5.45
C LEU A 186 -0.82 -16.80 5.70
N SER A 187 -1.23 -18.01 6.06
CA SER A 187 -0.31 -19.13 6.23
C SER A 187 0.29 -19.61 4.90
N GLY A 188 -0.42 -19.41 3.78
CA GLY A 188 0.07 -19.73 2.43
C GLY A 188 1.31 -18.91 2.04
N TYR A 189 1.40 -17.67 2.52
CA TYR A 189 2.57 -16.80 2.34
C TYR A 189 3.89 -17.55 2.58
N PHE A 190 4.01 -18.32 3.66
CA PHE A 190 5.27 -18.96 4.03
C PHE A 190 5.70 -20.07 3.08
N ALA A 191 4.75 -20.75 2.45
CA ALA A 191 5.03 -21.77 1.44
C ALA A 191 5.37 -21.14 0.08
N GLU A 192 4.71 -20.02 -0.23
CA GLU A 192 4.78 -19.35 -1.55
C GLU A 192 5.90 -18.31 -1.64
N GLN A 193 6.63 -18.00 -0.55
CA GLN A 193 7.67 -16.95 -0.58
C GLN A 193 8.67 -17.16 -1.70
N ARG A 194 9.10 -18.41 -1.91
CA ARG A 194 10.08 -18.75 -2.94
C ARG A 194 9.56 -18.44 -4.34
N GLU A 195 8.34 -18.84 -4.62
CA GLU A 195 7.69 -18.62 -5.92
C GLU A 195 7.44 -17.12 -6.16
N LEU A 196 7.06 -16.38 -5.12
CA LEU A 196 6.94 -14.92 -5.20
C LEU A 196 8.25 -14.26 -5.61
N PHE A 197 9.40 -14.72 -5.11
CA PHE A 197 10.69 -14.15 -5.52
C PHE A 197 11.15 -14.61 -6.90
N GLU A 198 11.07 -15.90 -7.19
CA GLU A 198 11.59 -16.47 -8.44
C GLU A 198 10.74 -16.08 -9.65
N ARG A 199 9.43 -15.89 -9.47
CA ARG A 199 8.48 -15.66 -10.58
C ARG A 199 7.71 -14.35 -10.47
N GLY A 200 7.84 -13.64 -9.34
CA GLY A 200 7.15 -12.39 -9.15
C GLY A 200 7.82 -11.22 -9.84
N HIS A 201 7.09 -10.12 -9.85
CA HIS A 201 7.53 -8.84 -10.34
C HIS A 201 7.39 -7.78 -9.26
N PHE A 202 8.15 -6.70 -9.44
CA PHE A 202 8.21 -5.60 -8.51
C PHE A 202 6.99 -4.68 -8.68
N THR A 203 6.40 -4.26 -7.57
CA THR A 203 5.42 -3.18 -7.55
C THR A 203 5.60 -2.30 -6.32
N CYS A 204 5.04 -1.09 -6.37
CA CYS A 204 4.94 -0.24 -5.20
C CYS A 204 3.62 -0.48 -4.46
N GLY A 205 3.72 -0.65 -3.15
CA GLY A 205 2.61 -0.69 -2.23
C GLY A 205 2.51 0.59 -1.42
N GLY A 206 1.30 0.92 -1.00
CA GLY A 206 1.00 1.96 -0.03
C GLY A 206 0.36 1.33 1.20
N VAL A 207 0.95 1.54 2.36
CA VAL A 207 0.46 1.04 3.64
C VAL A 207 -0.80 1.81 4.02
N ILE A 208 -1.92 1.09 4.14
CA ILE A 208 -3.20 1.63 4.59
C ILE A 208 -3.21 1.67 6.13
N GLN A 209 -2.89 0.54 6.75
CA GLN A 209 -2.79 0.38 8.20
C GLN A 209 -1.77 -0.70 8.53
N ALA A 210 -1.16 -0.63 9.71
CA ALA A 210 -0.12 -1.54 10.15
C ALA A 210 -0.23 -1.77 11.66
N HIS A 211 0.20 -2.94 12.12
CA HIS A 211 0.31 -3.19 13.54
C HIS A 211 1.27 -2.19 14.22
N ALA A 212 0.90 -1.66 15.39
CA ALA A 212 1.63 -0.59 16.07
C ALA A 212 3.11 -0.95 16.37
N ASP A 213 3.41 -2.22 16.62
CA ASP A 213 4.77 -2.70 16.87
C ASP A 213 5.72 -2.49 15.68
N LEU A 214 5.21 -2.40 14.45
CA LEU A 214 6.04 -2.12 13.27
C LEU A 214 6.67 -0.72 13.31
N HIS A 215 6.21 0.15 14.20
CA HIS A 215 6.74 1.50 14.38
C HIS A 215 7.62 1.63 15.63
N LYS A 216 7.90 0.53 16.35
CA LYS A 216 8.66 0.54 17.59
C LYS A 216 10.06 -0.04 17.39
N PRO A 217 11.12 0.64 17.87
CA PRO A 217 12.49 0.14 17.76
C PRO A 217 12.80 -1.00 18.74
N GLU A 218 11.98 -1.22 19.77
CA GLU A 218 12.18 -2.28 20.77
C GLU A 218 11.60 -3.63 20.32
N TYR A 219 10.95 -3.67 19.17
CA TYR A 219 10.37 -4.87 18.61
C TYR A 219 11.05 -5.19 17.28
N VAL A 220 11.52 -6.44 17.15
CA VAL A 220 11.96 -7.00 15.88
C VAL A 220 11.25 -8.34 15.71
N GLY A 221 10.38 -8.41 14.71
CA GLY A 221 9.74 -9.66 14.31
C GLY A 221 8.71 -9.46 13.21
N LEU A 222 7.77 -10.40 13.15
CA LEU A 222 6.78 -10.49 12.09
C LEU A 222 5.43 -9.93 12.55
N ARG A 223 4.90 -8.97 11.79
CA ARG A 223 3.59 -8.34 12.03
C ARG A 223 2.83 -8.11 10.74
N ILE A 224 1.51 -7.94 10.86
CA ILE A 224 0.64 -7.75 9.70
C ILE A 224 0.53 -6.25 9.38
N ALA A 225 0.51 -5.96 8.08
CA ALA A 225 0.07 -4.68 7.55
C ALA A 225 -0.94 -4.89 6.41
N GLU A 226 -1.81 -3.91 6.20
CA GLU A 226 -2.68 -3.84 5.04
C GLU A 226 -2.10 -2.87 4.03
N VAL A 227 -1.94 -3.33 2.80
CA VAL A 227 -1.37 -2.54 1.70
C VAL A 227 -2.33 -2.49 0.52
N VAL A 228 -2.36 -1.35 -0.16
CA VAL A 228 -2.88 -1.23 -1.52
C VAL A 228 -1.70 -1.20 -2.49
N TYR A 229 -1.82 -1.85 -3.64
CA TYR A 229 -0.80 -1.81 -4.67
C TYR A 229 -1.42 -1.82 -6.07
N ASP A 230 -0.60 -1.45 -7.04
CA ASP A 230 -0.96 -1.50 -8.45
C ASP A 230 -0.33 -2.73 -9.11
N PRO A 231 -1.12 -3.76 -9.49
CA PRO A 231 -0.58 -4.96 -10.10
C PRO A 231 0.09 -4.71 -11.46
N ALA A 232 -0.28 -3.62 -12.15
CA ALA A 232 0.26 -3.25 -13.44
C ALA A 232 1.49 -2.33 -13.35
N ASN A 233 1.89 -1.93 -12.13
CA ASN A 233 3.06 -1.08 -11.87
C ASN A 233 3.05 0.24 -12.69
N LEU A 234 1.86 0.80 -12.89
CA LEU A 234 1.59 2.06 -13.58
C LEU A 234 1.69 3.28 -12.65
N LEU A 235 1.67 3.09 -11.33
CA LEU A 235 1.69 4.16 -10.35
C LEU A 235 3.07 4.37 -9.70
N ARG A 236 3.33 5.61 -9.26
CA ARG A 236 4.51 5.92 -8.44
C ARG A 236 4.24 5.66 -6.97
N TYR A 237 5.32 5.57 -6.19
CA TYR A 237 5.23 5.43 -4.73
C TYR A 237 4.35 6.49 -4.07
N ASP A 238 4.51 7.75 -4.45
CA ASP A 238 3.75 8.86 -3.87
C ASP A 238 2.25 8.76 -4.21
N ASP A 239 1.93 8.28 -5.42
CA ASP A 239 0.54 8.08 -5.86
C ASP A 239 -0.13 6.98 -5.05
N VAL A 240 0.53 5.82 -4.92
CA VAL A 240 0.00 4.67 -4.16
C VAL A 240 -0.11 5.01 -2.67
N GLN A 241 0.84 5.76 -2.12
CA GLN A 241 0.74 6.29 -0.74
C GLN A 241 -0.46 7.21 -0.55
N ALA A 242 -0.66 8.17 -1.45
CA ALA A 242 -1.80 9.07 -1.41
C ALA A 242 -3.13 8.31 -1.56
N LEU A 243 -3.14 7.19 -2.29
CA LEU A 243 -4.28 6.29 -2.41
C LEU A 243 -4.52 5.48 -1.13
N ALA A 244 -3.47 4.97 -0.50
CA ALA A 244 -3.54 4.26 0.78
C ALA A 244 -4.10 5.14 1.89
N LYS A 245 -3.59 6.38 2.01
CA LYS A 245 -4.11 7.40 2.93
C LYS A 245 -5.59 7.69 2.66
N ALA A 246 -5.98 7.82 1.39
CA ALA A 246 -7.38 8.03 1.01
C ALA A 246 -8.28 6.84 1.36
N LEU A 247 -7.79 5.60 1.22
CA LEU A 247 -8.50 4.39 1.64
C LEU A 247 -8.73 4.35 3.14
N ARG A 248 -7.69 4.66 3.93
CA ARG A 248 -7.79 4.73 5.39
C ARG A 248 -8.80 5.79 5.83
N CYS A 249 -8.68 7.03 5.34
CA CYS A 249 -9.66 8.06 5.68
C CYS A 249 -11.08 7.66 5.26
N TRP A 250 -11.23 6.96 4.12
CA TRP A 250 -12.54 6.48 3.67
C TRP A 250 -13.12 5.36 4.55
N SER A 251 -12.28 4.50 5.15
CA SER A 251 -12.77 3.47 6.08
C SER A 251 -13.22 4.10 7.40
N GLU A 252 -12.59 5.19 7.85
CA GLU A 252 -12.89 5.87 9.11
C GLU A 252 -14.18 6.72 9.07
N THR A 253 -14.62 7.21 7.90
CA THR A 253 -15.82 8.08 7.84
C THR A 253 -17.12 7.35 8.20
N VAL A 254 -17.99 8.02 8.94
CA VAL A 254 -19.23 7.46 9.51
C VAL A 254 -20.39 7.38 8.51
N ASP A 255 -20.39 8.21 7.46
CA ASP A 255 -21.59 8.36 6.60
C ASP A 255 -22.05 7.07 5.89
N GLU A 256 -23.34 6.78 6.10
CA GLU A 256 -24.18 5.77 5.46
C GLU A 256 -24.48 6.16 4.00
N VAL A 257 -23.45 6.14 3.16
CA VAL A 257 -23.68 6.04 1.72
C VAL A 257 -24.06 4.59 1.44
N ASP A 258 -25.12 4.36 0.67
CA ASP A 258 -25.47 3.04 0.17
C ASP A 258 -24.35 2.53 -0.75
N LEU A 259 -23.42 1.76 -0.17
CA LEU A 259 -22.25 1.24 -0.85
C LEU A 259 -22.59 -0.09 -1.48
N SER A 260 -22.06 -0.35 -2.68
CA SER A 260 -22.18 -1.68 -3.28
C SER A 260 -21.61 -2.75 -2.33
N PRO A 261 -22.15 -3.98 -2.31
CA PRO A 261 -21.70 -5.03 -1.38
C PRO A 261 -20.18 -5.26 -1.33
N PRO A 262 -19.43 -5.29 -2.46
CA PRO A 262 -17.97 -5.42 -2.43
C PRO A 262 -17.26 -4.25 -1.74
N THR A 263 -17.79 -3.04 -1.91
CA THR A 263 -17.24 -1.83 -1.31
C THR A 263 -17.53 -1.79 0.19
N GLN A 264 -18.68 -2.32 0.61
CA GLN A 264 -19.01 -2.46 2.03
C GLN A 264 -18.13 -3.53 2.70
N ALA A 265 -17.90 -4.68 2.05
CA ALA A 265 -16.99 -5.71 2.55
C ALA A 265 -15.56 -5.18 2.76
N LEU A 266 -15.04 -4.41 1.81
CA LEU A 266 -13.74 -3.73 1.93
C LEU A 266 -13.70 -2.76 3.12
N ARG A 267 -14.77 -1.97 3.32
CA ARG A 267 -14.86 -1.04 4.45
C ARG A 267 -14.86 -1.80 5.79
N THR A 268 -15.65 -2.87 5.87
CA THR A 268 -15.73 -3.71 7.07
C THR A 268 -14.39 -4.35 7.37
N HIS A 269 -13.68 -4.84 6.35
CA HIS A 269 -12.33 -5.39 6.50
C HIS A 269 -11.36 -4.34 7.03
N LEU A 270 -11.29 -3.15 6.44
CA LEU A 270 -10.37 -2.10 6.90
C LEU A 270 -10.69 -1.57 8.31
N ARG A 271 -11.90 -1.78 8.83
CA ARG A 271 -12.26 -1.50 10.23
C ARG A 271 -11.98 -2.65 11.18
N SER A 272 -11.83 -3.86 10.63
CA SER A 272 -11.53 -5.07 11.37
C SER A 272 -10.01 -5.27 11.42
N CYS A 273 -9.49 -5.61 12.59
CA CYS A 273 -8.08 -5.99 12.74
C CYS A 273 -7.85 -7.50 12.55
N THR A 274 -8.91 -8.28 12.32
CA THR A 274 -8.88 -9.76 12.36
C THR A 274 -9.17 -10.42 11.02
N SER A 275 -9.91 -9.76 10.13
CA SER A 275 -10.13 -10.27 8.78
C SER A 275 -8.88 -10.16 7.92
N ARG A 276 -8.79 -10.97 6.85
CA ARG A 276 -7.69 -10.97 5.88
C ARG A 276 -8.24 -10.76 4.47
N MET A 277 -7.51 -10.02 3.64
CA MET A 277 -7.77 -9.91 2.21
C MET A 277 -6.52 -10.29 1.43
N LEU A 278 -6.66 -11.14 0.41
CA LEU A 278 -5.55 -11.62 -0.39
C LEU A 278 -5.73 -11.20 -1.84
N SER A 279 -5.06 -10.12 -2.27
CA SER A 279 -5.10 -9.63 -3.66
C SER A 279 -6.52 -9.31 -4.15
N GLU A 280 -7.36 -8.80 -3.25
CA GLU A 280 -8.75 -8.44 -3.55
C GLU A 280 -8.81 -7.15 -4.36
N ASP A 281 -9.75 -7.06 -5.30
CA ASP A 281 -9.88 -5.88 -6.13
C ASP A 281 -10.44 -4.71 -5.33
N VAL A 282 -9.68 -3.61 -5.31
CA VAL A 282 -10.22 -2.32 -4.89
C VAL A 282 -11.04 -1.81 -6.06
N SER A 283 -12.35 -1.73 -5.86
CA SER A 283 -13.28 -1.30 -6.91
C SER A 283 -12.72 -0.10 -7.69
N SER A 284 -12.57 -0.26 -9.01
CA SER A 284 -12.08 0.79 -9.90
C SER A 284 -12.97 2.04 -9.86
N ARG A 285 -14.21 1.91 -9.36
CA ARG A 285 -15.09 3.04 -9.05
C ARG A 285 -14.51 3.93 -7.95
N LEU A 286 -13.65 3.42 -7.06
CA LEU A 286 -13.04 4.16 -5.95
C LEU A 286 -11.91 5.08 -6.38
N PHE A 287 -11.04 4.59 -7.29
CA PHE A 287 -9.78 5.26 -7.62
C PHE A 287 -9.45 5.35 -9.11
N GLY A 288 -10.23 4.73 -10.00
CA GLY A 288 -9.98 4.75 -11.45
C GLY A 288 -8.86 3.83 -11.94
N TYR A 289 -8.15 3.17 -11.03
CA TYR A 289 -7.10 2.20 -11.31
C TYR A 289 -7.52 0.81 -10.83
N PRO A 290 -7.08 -0.28 -11.49
CA PRO A 290 -7.33 -1.66 -11.06
C PRO A 290 -6.42 -2.03 -9.88
N LEU A 291 -6.55 -1.30 -8.77
CA LEU A 291 -5.74 -1.51 -7.57
C LEU A 291 -6.18 -2.78 -6.84
N LYS A 292 -5.24 -3.36 -6.11
CA LYS A 292 -5.49 -4.51 -5.26
C LYS A 292 -5.15 -4.18 -3.81
N ILE A 293 -5.90 -4.77 -2.88
CA ILE A 293 -5.60 -4.73 -1.46
C ILE A 293 -5.11 -6.11 -1.01
N CYS A 294 -4.14 -6.11 -0.09
CA CYS A 294 -3.63 -7.34 0.49
C CYS A 294 -3.18 -7.12 1.93
N SER A 295 -3.58 -8.04 2.79
CA SER A 295 -2.94 -8.29 4.08
C SER A 295 -1.58 -8.92 3.80
N ILE A 296 -0.52 -8.36 4.37
CA ILE A 296 0.85 -8.87 4.19
C ILE A 296 1.54 -9.07 5.53
N TRP A 297 2.48 -10.01 5.56
CA TRP A 297 3.48 -10.06 6.60
C TRP A 297 4.59 -9.05 6.32
N VAL A 298 4.87 -8.22 7.32
CA VAL A 298 6.01 -7.33 7.39
C VAL A 298 6.99 -7.94 8.38
N ASP A 299 8.12 -8.36 7.85
CA ASP A 299 9.27 -8.77 8.64
C ASP A 299 10.13 -7.53 8.88
N GLN A 300 10.35 -7.17 10.15
CA GLN A 300 11.18 -6.00 10.44
C GLN A 300 12.64 -6.22 10.03
N GLU A 301 13.11 -7.46 9.92
CA GLU A 301 14.45 -7.74 9.35
C GLU A 301 14.55 -7.37 7.86
N HIS A 302 13.41 -7.23 7.17
CA HIS A 302 13.36 -6.77 5.79
C HIS A 302 13.34 -5.23 5.66
N LEU A 303 13.35 -4.49 6.77
CA LEU A 303 13.37 -3.03 6.80
C LEU A 303 14.76 -2.55 7.24
N PRO A 304 15.33 -1.51 6.59
CA PRO A 304 16.73 -1.14 6.82
C PRO A 304 17.01 -0.59 8.24
N ASP A 305 16.01 0.06 8.84
CA ASP A 305 16.01 0.53 10.23
C ASP A 305 15.14 -0.34 11.15
N GLY A 306 14.63 -1.48 10.68
CA GLY A 306 13.74 -2.34 11.44
C GLY A 306 12.35 -1.76 11.73
N MET A 307 11.99 -0.64 11.12
CA MET A 307 10.73 0.04 11.40
C MET A 307 10.05 0.47 10.12
N LEU A 308 8.72 0.53 10.18
CA LEU A 308 7.90 1.05 9.10
C LEU A 308 7.95 2.58 9.11
N SER A 309 9.06 3.11 8.62
CA SER A 309 9.37 4.55 8.58
C SER A 309 8.75 5.25 7.38
N TYR A 310 8.39 4.52 6.32
CA TYR A 310 7.76 5.06 5.11
C TYR A 310 6.39 4.41 4.87
N GLN A 311 5.45 5.14 4.26
CA GLN A 311 4.14 4.56 3.88
C GLN A 311 4.20 3.88 2.52
N GLY A 312 5.19 4.19 1.68
CA GLY A 312 5.44 3.51 0.41
C GLY A 312 6.34 2.31 0.64
N VAL A 313 5.88 1.10 0.32
CA VAL A 313 6.65 -0.14 0.52
C VAL A 313 6.94 -0.82 -0.82
N PRO A 314 8.18 -1.28 -1.06
CA PRO A 314 8.46 -2.13 -2.21
C PRO A 314 7.85 -3.50 -1.98
N LEU A 315 7.07 -3.97 -2.95
CA LEU A 315 6.40 -5.27 -2.90
C LEU A 315 6.86 -6.13 -4.07
N VAL A 316 6.80 -7.44 -3.86
CA VAL A 316 6.89 -8.46 -4.90
C VAL A 316 5.55 -9.19 -4.94
N ILE A 317 4.99 -9.31 -6.14
CA ILE A 317 3.73 -10.00 -6.40
C ILE A 317 3.93 -11.00 -7.55
N ALA A 318 3.20 -12.11 -7.53
CA ALA A 318 3.19 -13.06 -8.64
C ALA A 318 1.75 -13.48 -8.95
N PRO A 319 0.95 -12.59 -9.60
CA PRO A 319 -0.50 -12.77 -9.74
C PRO A 319 -0.92 -14.08 -10.42
N ASP A 320 -0.05 -14.65 -11.27
CA ASP A 320 -0.31 -15.89 -12.00
C ASP A 320 -0.23 -17.15 -11.11
N VAL A 321 0.41 -17.07 -9.94
CA VAL A 321 0.67 -18.22 -9.08
C VAL A 321 0.32 -18.00 -7.61
N SER A 322 0.24 -16.75 -7.16
CA SER A 322 0.02 -16.40 -5.77
C SER A 322 -0.93 -15.22 -5.63
N ARG A 323 -1.78 -15.30 -4.61
CA ARG A 323 -2.62 -14.18 -4.16
C ARG A 323 -1.95 -13.36 -3.05
N HIS A 324 -0.77 -13.77 -2.59
CA HIS A 324 -0.02 -13.06 -1.58
C HIS A 324 0.85 -11.98 -2.21
N ALA A 325 1.13 -10.95 -1.42
CA ALA A 325 2.16 -9.98 -1.71
C ALA A 325 3.25 -10.08 -0.64
N LYS A 326 4.49 -9.87 -1.05
CA LYS A 326 5.62 -9.89 -0.13
C LYS A 326 6.30 -8.52 -0.10
N LEU A 327 6.58 -8.02 1.11
CA LEU A 327 7.53 -6.93 1.27
C LEU A 327 8.91 -7.34 0.73
N LEU A 328 9.44 -6.55 -0.19
CA LEU A 328 10.79 -6.75 -0.71
C LEU A 328 11.81 -6.45 0.41
N PRO A 329 12.75 -7.36 0.72
CA PRO A 329 13.80 -7.12 1.69
C PRO A 329 14.75 -6.00 1.27
N HIS A 330 15.18 -5.20 2.24
CA HIS A 330 15.99 -4.00 2.01
C HIS A 330 17.34 -4.26 1.33
N GLN A 331 17.82 -5.51 1.33
CA GLN A 331 19.05 -5.92 0.67
C GLN A 331 18.95 -5.82 -0.86
N ALA A 332 17.73 -5.91 -1.42
CA ALA A 332 17.47 -5.79 -2.86
C ALA A 332 17.06 -4.37 -3.29
N TRP A 333 16.98 -3.41 -2.35
CA TRP A 333 16.56 -2.05 -2.66
C TRP A 333 17.68 -1.26 -3.34
N SER A 334 17.31 -0.19 -4.05
CA SER A 334 18.31 0.77 -4.51
C SER A 334 18.91 1.51 -3.31
N GLU A 335 20.16 1.94 -3.44
CA GLU A 335 20.84 2.68 -2.39
C GLU A 335 20.12 4.01 -2.10
N GLU A 336 19.64 4.69 -3.14
CA GLU A 336 18.93 5.96 -2.99
C GLU A 336 17.62 5.78 -2.21
N PHE A 337 16.86 4.72 -2.51
CA PHE A 337 15.61 4.44 -1.80
C PHE A 337 15.86 4.05 -0.34
N ARG A 338 16.91 3.25 -0.08
CA ARG A 338 17.31 2.87 1.27
C ARG A 338 17.73 4.09 2.10
N GLU A 339 18.52 5.00 1.55
CA GLU A 339 18.90 6.23 2.26
C GLU A 339 17.71 7.15 2.51
N ALA A 340 16.79 7.29 1.54
CA ALA A 340 15.56 8.03 1.74
C ALA A 340 14.72 7.46 2.90
N TRP A 341 14.60 6.13 2.98
CA TRP A 341 13.92 5.44 4.09
C TRP A 341 14.57 5.75 5.44
N LEU A 342 15.89 5.61 5.53
CA LEU A 342 16.65 5.86 6.76
C LEU A 342 16.58 7.33 7.20
N SER A 343 16.61 8.26 6.24
CA SER A 343 16.44 9.69 6.48
C SER A 343 15.05 10.00 7.04
N GLU A 344 13.99 9.40 6.47
CA GLU A 344 12.64 9.57 7.00
C GLU A 344 12.54 9.01 8.42
N GLY A 345 13.05 7.80 8.67
CA GLY A 345 13.07 7.20 10.01
C GLY A 345 13.81 8.06 11.04
N GLN A 346 14.94 8.66 10.66
CA GLN A 346 15.68 9.58 11.50
C GLN A 346 14.90 10.88 11.78
N ALA A 347 14.30 11.49 10.75
CA ALA A 347 13.50 12.71 10.91
C ALA A 347 12.32 12.47 11.86
N ARG A 348 11.74 11.29 11.76
CA ARG A 348 10.61 10.82 12.54
C ARG A 348 11.00 10.56 14.00
N TRP A 349 12.01 9.73 14.27
CA TRP A 349 12.31 9.25 15.63
C TRP A 349 13.52 9.96 16.29
N GLY A 350 14.08 10.97 15.63
CA GLY A 350 15.16 11.81 16.15
C GLY A 350 16.55 11.17 16.11
N LYS A 351 16.68 9.90 15.71
CA LYS A 351 17.97 9.21 15.57
C LYS A 351 17.93 8.17 14.45
N ARG A 352 19.08 7.91 13.84
CA ARG A 352 19.21 6.86 12.83
C ARG A 352 19.36 5.50 13.52
N HIS A 353 18.45 4.59 13.21
CA HIS A 353 18.48 3.21 13.69
C HIS A 353 19.15 2.30 12.67
N ALA A 354 19.75 1.22 13.15
CA ALA A 354 20.32 0.17 12.31
C ALA A 354 19.71 -1.16 12.76
N ILE A 355 19.11 -1.90 11.82
CA ILE A 355 18.44 -3.17 12.10
C ILE A 355 19.36 -4.15 12.86
N ALA A 356 20.64 -4.24 12.49
CA ALA A 356 21.59 -5.12 13.15
C ALA A 356 21.73 -4.85 14.67
N LYS A 357 21.71 -3.57 15.07
CA LYS A 357 21.76 -3.19 16.48
C LYS A 357 20.45 -3.53 17.19
N MET A 358 19.32 -3.26 16.54
CA MET A 358 17.99 -3.59 17.08
C MET A 358 17.79 -5.09 17.26
N MET A 359 18.29 -5.93 16.34
CA MET A 359 18.22 -7.38 16.47
C MET A 359 18.99 -7.88 17.69
N VAL A 360 20.17 -7.32 17.97
CA VAL A 360 20.96 -7.67 19.17
C VAL A 360 20.21 -7.27 20.44
N GLU A 361 19.68 -6.05 20.48
CA GLU A 361 18.91 -5.53 21.63
C GLU A 361 17.63 -6.33 21.86
N ALA A 362 16.87 -6.66 20.81
CA ALA A 362 15.65 -7.45 20.89
C ALA A 362 15.92 -8.88 21.37
N ARG A 363 17.01 -9.51 20.92
CA ARG A 363 17.44 -10.84 21.40
C ARG A 363 17.78 -10.82 22.88
N GLU A 364 18.49 -9.78 23.33
CA GLU A 364 18.85 -9.63 24.74
C GLU A 364 17.63 -9.39 25.63
N GLN A 365 16.69 -8.54 25.19
CA GLN A 365 15.42 -8.34 25.90
C GLN A 365 14.58 -9.62 25.96
N SER A 366 14.50 -10.38 24.87
CA SER A 366 13.79 -11.67 24.84
C SER A 366 14.40 -12.66 25.83
N ARG A 367 15.74 -12.70 25.91
CA ARG A 367 16.46 -13.53 26.89
C ARG A 367 16.12 -13.12 28.33
N GLN A 368 16.16 -11.83 28.64
CA GLN A 368 15.83 -11.32 29.98
C GLN A 368 14.38 -11.58 30.36
N ILE A 369 13.43 -11.48 29.42
CA ILE A 369 12.03 -11.83 29.65
C ILE A 369 11.89 -13.32 29.94
N ALA A 370 12.53 -14.18 29.15
CA ALA A 370 12.50 -15.62 29.38
C ALA A 370 13.11 -16.00 30.74
N GLU A 371 14.23 -15.38 31.13
CA GLU A 371 14.85 -15.56 32.44
C GLU A 371 13.92 -15.11 33.57
N ARG A 372 13.24 -13.96 33.43
CA ARG A 372 12.25 -13.50 34.42
C ARG A 372 11.05 -14.43 34.52
N MET A 373 10.50 -14.89 33.40
CA MET A 373 9.39 -15.84 33.38
C MET A 373 9.78 -17.15 34.05
N PHE A 374 10.98 -17.66 33.76
CA PHE A 374 11.51 -18.85 34.40
C PHE A 374 11.72 -18.67 35.91
N MET A 375 12.24 -17.52 36.36
CA MET A 375 12.40 -17.22 37.78
C MET A 375 11.06 -17.06 38.51
N VAL A 376 10.05 -16.50 37.86
CA VAL A 376 8.68 -16.41 38.40
C VAL A 376 8.06 -17.79 38.51
N GLU A 377 8.20 -18.63 37.49
CA GLU A 377 7.67 -20.01 37.49
C GLU A 377 8.39 -20.88 38.54
N MET A 378 9.71 -20.73 38.68
CA MET A 378 10.50 -21.40 39.73
C MET A 378 10.18 -20.87 41.14
N GLY A 379 9.91 -19.58 41.30
CA GLY A 379 9.47 -18.99 42.56
C GLY A 379 8.06 -19.44 42.96
N HIS A 380 7.15 -19.57 42.00
CA HIS A 380 5.83 -20.16 42.24
C HIS A 380 5.92 -21.65 42.55
N LEU A 381 6.85 -22.38 41.94
CA LEU A 381 7.13 -23.77 42.28
C LEU A 381 7.76 -23.91 43.67
N SER A 382 8.61 -22.97 44.12
CA SER A 382 9.19 -23.01 45.47
C SER A 382 8.16 -22.69 46.55
N VAL A 383 7.27 -21.72 46.33
CA VAL A 383 6.15 -21.41 47.24
C VAL A 383 5.13 -22.55 47.26
N ALA A 384 4.82 -23.14 46.11
CA ALA A 384 3.97 -24.34 46.04
C ALA A 384 4.61 -25.55 46.73
N HIS A 385 5.95 -25.65 46.76
CA HIS A 385 6.66 -26.71 47.50
C HIS A 385 6.68 -26.47 49.01
N GLU A 386 6.70 -25.21 49.49
CA GLU A 386 6.56 -24.86 50.90
C GLU A 386 5.12 -25.05 51.42
N ASP A 387 4.11 -24.67 50.63
CA ASP A 387 2.70 -24.92 50.95
C ASP A 387 2.32 -26.41 50.82
N ALA A 388 2.95 -27.14 49.89
CA ALA A 388 2.84 -28.59 49.80
C ALA A 388 3.58 -29.28 50.97
N ALA A 389 4.72 -28.77 51.44
CA ALA A 389 5.40 -29.30 52.62
C ALA A 389 4.59 -29.08 53.92
N ALA A 390 3.80 -28.01 53.99
CA ALA A 390 2.85 -27.77 55.07
C ALA A 390 1.59 -28.66 55.00
N SER A 391 1.15 -29.06 53.79
CA SER A 391 -0.05 -29.91 53.59
C SER A 391 0.22 -31.41 53.39
N LEU A 392 1.47 -31.84 53.17
CA LEU A 392 1.86 -33.25 52.99
C LEU A 392 2.08 -34.02 54.31
N ARG A 393 1.18 -33.83 55.29
CA ARG A 393 0.90 -34.85 56.32
C ARG A 393 -0.23 -35.80 55.95
N HIS A 394 -0.83 -35.71 54.76
CA HIS A 394 -1.66 -36.79 54.23
C HIS A 394 -1.67 -36.90 52.70
N ARG A 395 -1.24 -38.09 52.23
CA ARG A 395 -1.56 -38.77 50.95
C ARG A 395 -0.95 -38.27 49.61
N ALA A 396 0.05 -39.04 49.19
CA ALA A 396 0.18 -39.78 47.91
C ALA A 396 0.32 -39.06 46.54
N ARG A 397 1.56 -39.16 46.02
CA ARG A 397 2.01 -39.56 44.66
C ARG A 397 1.43 -38.85 43.42
N LEU A 398 2.19 -37.91 42.85
CA LEU A 398 2.21 -37.62 41.40
C LEU A 398 3.35 -38.37 40.69
N PRO A 399 3.21 -38.72 39.40
CA PRO A 399 4.09 -39.67 38.73
C PRO A 399 5.28 -38.98 38.06
N TRP A 400 6.50 -39.34 38.50
CA TRP A 400 7.81 -38.96 37.93
C TRP A 400 8.01 -39.22 36.42
N ARG A 401 7.03 -39.84 35.75
CA ARG A 401 7.09 -40.19 34.32
C ARG A 401 7.02 -38.98 33.39
N PHE A 402 6.35 -37.89 33.78
CA PHE A 402 6.26 -36.70 32.90
C PHE A 402 7.53 -35.85 32.91
N VAL A 403 8.23 -35.77 34.06
CA VAL A 403 9.49 -35.03 34.17
C VAL A 403 10.61 -35.72 33.38
N ALA A 404 10.67 -37.06 33.42
CA ALA A 404 11.65 -37.82 32.65
C ALA A 404 11.47 -37.69 31.13
N ILE A 405 10.22 -37.61 30.64
CA ILE A 405 9.94 -37.43 29.20
C ILE A 405 10.38 -36.03 28.74
N PHE A 406 10.12 -35.00 29.54
CA PHE A 406 10.48 -33.63 29.17
C PHE A 406 12.00 -33.43 29.11
N ILE A 407 12.75 -34.00 30.07
CA ILE A 407 14.23 -33.98 30.06
C ILE A 407 14.80 -34.80 28.90
N GLY A 408 14.17 -35.93 28.56
CA GLY A 408 14.58 -36.76 27.42
C GLY A 408 14.42 -36.05 26.07
N VAL A 409 13.30 -35.36 25.84
CA VAL A 409 13.04 -34.61 24.59
C VAL A 409 13.98 -33.42 24.44
N MET A 410 14.26 -32.69 25.52
CA MET A 410 15.24 -31.60 25.52
C MET A 410 16.66 -32.07 25.22
N SER A 411 17.06 -33.23 25.77
CA SER A 411 18.40 -33.79 25.55
C SER A 411 18.59 -34.26 24.11
N LEU A 412 17.55 -34.84 23.50
CA LEU A 412 17.55 -35.25 22.08
C LEU A 412 17.59 -34.06 21.11
N ALA A 413 16.89 -32.96 21.42
CA ALA A 413 16.92 -31.74 20.62
C ALA A 413 18.30 -31.07 20.64
N LEU A 414 18.99 -31.09 21.78
CA LEU A 414 20.36 -30.58 21.91
C LEU A 414 21.38 -31.44 21.16
N LEU A 415 21.21 -32.77 21.20
CA LEU A 415 22.11 -33.71 20.50
C LEU A 415 21.94 -33.63 18.97
N ALA A 416 20.70 -33.51 18.48
CA ALA A 416 20.43 -33.29 17.05
C ALA A 416 21.03 -31.97 16.54
N ARG A 417 20.95 -30.91 17.35
CA ARG A 417 21.51 -29.60 17.00
C ARG A 417 23.05 -29.60 17.00
N TRP A 418 23.67 -30.36 17.91
CA TRP A 418 25.13 -30.53 17.94
C TRP A 418 25.66 -31.32 16.74
N LEU A 419 24.95 -32.39 16.33
CA LEU A 419 25.31 -33.20 15.16
C LEU A 419 25.20 -32.42 13.85
N ILE A 420 24.23 -31.51 13.72
CA ILE A 420 24.09 -30.64 12.54
C ILE A 420 25.18 -29.56 12.48
N SER A 421 25.74 -29.15 13.63
CA SER A 421 26.84 -28.17 13.67
C SER A 421 28.24 -28.76 13.48
N SER A 422 28.36 -30.09 13.42
CA SER A 422 29.64 -30.81 13.33
C SER A 422 29.85 -31.56 12.00
N SER A 423 28.95 -31.35 11.03
CA SER A 423 29.05 -31.74 9.62
C SER A 423 29.07 -30.50 8.75
#